data_AF-A0A926UQU1-F1
#
_entry.id   AF-A0A926UQU1-F1
#
_cell.length_a   1.000
_cell.length_b   1.000
_cell.length_c   1.000
_cell.angle_alpha   90.00
_cell.angle_beta   90.00
_cell.angle_gamma   90.00
#
_symmetry.space_group_name_H-M   'P 1'
#
loop_
_entity.id
_entity.type
_entity.pdbx_description
1 polymer ?
#
loop_
_entity_poly.entity_id
_entity_poly.type
_entity_poly.pdbx_seq_one_letter_code
_entity_poly.pdbx_strand_id
1 'polypeptide(L)'
;MRNLTKLCLAYVLAIGLGIILACSPFTLPYPQDQAIAAERRPVIPAHGQPILSGNIHGTEWLKAAPESKQAYCEEAFAIFRGSAAQSYIISHNIQSLSPQGLCDRIDQYYSLEEYIDDRLGSAAAIAPVLFADTPVGTKY
;
A
#
# COMPACT_ATOMS: atom_id res chain seq x y z
N MET A 1 1.64 57.89 -34.19
CA MET A 1 0.95 57.01 -33.22
C MET A 1 1.08 55.50 -33.50
N ARG A 2 1.59 55.04 -34.66
CA ARG A 2 1.66 53.59 -35.01
C ARG A 2 2.92 52.84 -34.52
N ASN A 3 3.94 53.57 -34.06
CA ASN A 3 5.21 52.97 -33.60
C ASN A 3 5.28 52.75 -32.08
N LEU A 4 4.52 53.50 -31.27
CA LEU A 4 4.49 53.31 -29.80
C LEU A 4 3.84 51.97 -29.40
N THR A 5 2.79 51.54 -30.10
CA THR A 5 2.10 50.27 -29.83
C THR A 5 2.98 49.04 -30.12
N LYS A 6 3.88 49.13 -31.11
CA LYS A 6 4.84 48.05 -31.42
C LYS A 6 5.93 47.92 -30.37
N LEU A 7 6.39 49.05 -29.82
CA LEU A 7 7.37 49.09 -28.72
C LEU A 7 6.80 48.53 -27.40
N CYS A 8 5.54 48.86 -27.08
CA CYS A 8 4.86 48.26 -25.92
C CYS A 8 4.65 46.74 -26.08
N LEU A 9 4.24 46.28 -27.26
CA LEU A 9 4.02 44.85 -27.50
C LEU A 9 5.34 44.05 -27.39
N ALA A 10 6.44 44.60 -27.91
CA ALA A 10 7.76 43.98 -27.82
C ALA A 10 8.27 43.91 -26.37
N TYR A 11 8.00 44.94 -25.56
CA TYR A 11 8.41 44.98 -24.15
C TYR A 11 7.63 43.97 -23.30
N VAL A 12 6.31 43.84 -23.50
CA VAL A 12 5.48 42.85 -22.81
C VAL A 12 5.87 41.42 -23.19
N LEU A 13 6.17 41.17 -24.47
CA LEU A 13 6.67 39.87 -24.93
C LEU A 13 8.04 39.53 -24.33
N ALA A 14 8.95 40.49 -24.24
CA ALA A 14 10.29 40.28 -23.67
C ALA A 14 10.23 39.95 -22.17
N ILE A 15 9.36 40.64 -21.41
CA ILE A 15 9.15 40.35 -19.99
C ILE A 15 8.45 38.99 -19.80
N GLY A 16 7.43 38.69 -20.60
CA GLY A 16 6.72 37.42 -20.55
C GLY A 16 7.65 36.23 -20.82
N LEU A 17 8.57 36.36 -21.80
CA LEU A 17 9.55 35.32 -22.11
C LEU A 17 10.57 35.12 -20.95
N GLY A 18 10.98 36.19 -20.28
CA GLY A 18 11.90 36.14 -19.14
C GLY A 18 11.31 35.43 -17.92
N ILE A 19 10.02 35.62 -17.65
CA ILE A 19 9.31 34.96 -16.54
C ILE A 19 9.11 33.46 -16.84
N ILE A 20 8.81 33.10 -18.08
CA ILE A 20 8.67 31.69 -18.50
C ILE A 20 10.02 30.95 -18.38
N LEU A 21 11.13 31.62 -18.73
CA LEU A 21 12.48 31.06 -18.54
C LEU A 21 12.88 30.93 -17.07
N ALA A 22 12.47 31.85 -16.19
CA ALA A 22 12.73 31.78 -14.75
C ALA A 22 11.86 30.75 -14.00
N CYS A 23 10.69 30.39 -14.54
CA CYS A 23 9.84 29.31 -14.04
C CYS A 23 10.11 27.95 -14.70
N SER A 24 11.14 27.85 -15.54
CA SER A 24 11.62 26.54 -16.00
C SER A 24 11.97 25.73 -14.76
N PRO A 25 11.40 24.53 -14.56
CA PRO A 25 11.79 23.68 -13.45
C PRO A 25 13.24 23.28 -13.71
N PHE A 26 14.18 24.00 -13.09
CA PHE A 26 15.52 23.50 -12.90
C PHE A 26 15.34 22.14 -12.23
N THR A 27 15.58 21.09 -13.01
CA THR A 27 15.62 19.72 -12.54
C THR A 27 16.80 19.61 -11.59
N LEU A 28 16.61 20.02 -10.35
CA LEU A 28 17.46 19.61 -9.26
C LEU A 28 17.47 18.08 -9.30
N PRO A 29 18.65 17.43 -9.35
CA PRO A 29 18.71 15.99 -9.19
C PRO A 29 18.17 15.69 -7.80
N TYR A 30 16.91 15.30 -7.73
CA TYR A 30 16.30 14.73 -6.53
C TYR A 30 17.18 13.53 -6.18
N PRO A 31 17.76 13.47 -4.97
CA PRO A 31 18.44 12.25 -4.55
C PRO A 31 17.37 11.16 -4.59
N GLN A 32 17.49 10.23 -5.55
CA GLN A 32 16.79 8.98 -5.43
C GLN A 32 17.40 8.31 -4.21
N ASP A 33 16.77 8.52 -3.06
CA ASP A 33 16.81 7.56 -1.97
C ASP A 33 16.35 6.25 -2.61
N GLN A 34 17.33 5.47 -3.07
CA GLN A 34 17.17 4.07 -3.31
C GLN A 34 16.87 3.51 -1.93
N ALA A 35 15.58 3.55 -1.57
CA ALA A 35 15.07 2.80 -0.45
C ALA A 35 15.60 1.39 -0.70
N ILE A 36 16.57 0.99 0.11
CA ILE A 36 17.13 -0.34 0.11
C ILE A 36 15.93 -1.21 0.51
N ALA A 37 15.16 -1.64 -0.48
CA ALA A 37 14.17 -2.68 -0.32
C ALA A 37 15.00 -3.88 0.06
N ALA A 38 15.18 -4.08 1.38
CA ALA A 38 15.87 -5.23 1.91
C ALA A 38 15.29 -6.44 1.16
N GLU A 39 16.15 -7.14 0.40
CA GLU A 39 15.77 -8.29 -0.41
C GLU A 39 14.99 -9.26 0.49
N ARG A 40 13.65 -9.25 0.37
CA ARG A 40 12.81 -10.07 1.22
C ARG A 40 12.87 -11.47 0.66
N ARG A 41 13.43 -12.39 1.45
CA ARG A 41 13.33 -13.80 1.13
C ARG A 41 11.84 -14.18 1.21
N PRO A 42 11.24 -14.70 0.12
CA PRO A 42 9.88 -15.20 0.19
C PRO A 42 9.80 -16.29 1.24
N VAL A 43 8.79 -16.21 2.11
CA VAL A 43 8.54 -17.24 3.11
C VAL A 43 7.88 -18.40 2.39
N ILE A 44 8.59 -19.52 2.31
CA ILE A 44 8.10 -20.72 1.64
C ILE A 44 7.39 -21.57 2.71
N PRO A 45 6.13 -21.97 2.47
CA PRO A 45 5.44 -22.91 3.35
C PRO A 45 6.28 -24.17 3.56
N ALA A 46 6.26 -24.73 4.76
CA ALA A 46 6.95 -25.99 5.01
C ALA A 46 6.25 -27.14 4.24
N HIS A 47 6.93 -28.27 4.11
CA HIS A 47 6.34 -29.51 3.56
C HIS A 47 5.71 -29.42 2.15
N GLY A 48 6.11 -28.45 1.33
CA GLY A 48 5.71 -28.36 -0.09
C GLY A 48 4.27 -27.89 -0.32
N GLN A 49 3.65 -27.22 0.64
CA GLN A 49 2.30 -26.68 0.46
C GLN A 49 2.30 -25.50 -0.53
N PRO A 50 1.17 -25.25 -1.21
CA PRO A 50 1.08 -24.15 -2.17
C PRO A 50 1.26 -22.79 -1.48
N ILE A 51 2.00 -21.90 -2.16
CA ILE A 51 2.08 -20.48 -1.82
C ILE A 51 0.75 -19.84 -2.21
N LEU A 52 0.09 -19.19 -1.26
CA LEU A 52 -1.15 -18.46 -1.53
C LEU A 52 -0.84 -17.16 -2.24
N SER A 53 -1.76 -16.72 -3.12
CA SER A 53 -1.64 -15.43 -3.80
C SER A 53 -2.80 -14.52 -3.42
N GLY A 54 -2.61 -13.21 -3.51
CA GLY A 54 -3.68 -12.24 -3.23
C GLY A 54 -4.89 -12.31 -4.16
N ASN A 55 -4.88 -13.16 -5.20
CA ASN A 55 -5.97 -13.32 -6.15
C ASN A 55 -6.97 -14.42 -5.77
N ILE A 56 -6.66 -15.25 -4.76
CA ILE A 56 -7.61 -16.27 -4.27
C ILE A 56 -8.72 -15.61 -3.45
N HIS A 57 -9.82 -16.33 -3.24
CA HIS A 57 -10.98 -15.82 -2.48
C HIS A 57 -11.10 -16.48 -1.09
N GLY A 58 -12.05 -16.00 -0.28
CA GLY A 58 -12.27 -16.46 1.09
C GLY A 58 -12.47 -17.97 1.20
N THR A 59 -13.21 -18.58 0.28
CA THR A 59 -13.43 -20.04 0.27
C THR A 59 -12.14 -20.85 0.13
N GLU A 60 -11.16 -20.36 -0.61
CA GLU A 60 -9.84 -20.99 -0.78
C GLU A 60 -8.96 -20.72 0.43
N TRP A 61 -9.00 -19.49 0.95
CA TRP A 61 -8.33 -19.13 2.21
C TRP A 61 -8.76 -20.03 3.36
N LEU A 62 -10.06 -20.21 3.58
CA LEU A 62 -10.59 -21.01 4.68
C LEU A 62 -10.19 -22.50 4.59
N LYS A 63 -9.91 -23.01 3.39
CA LYS A 63 -9.45 -24.39 3.14
C LYS A 63 -7.94 -24.54 3.16
N ALA A 64 -7.18 -23.45 3.15
CA ALA A 64 -5.73 -23.46 3.07
C ALA A 64 -5.09 -24.05 4.33
N ALA A 65 -3.93 -24.69 4.16
CA ALA A 65 -3.15 -25.21 5.27
C ALA A 65 -2.68 -24.06 6.18
N PRO A 66 -2.59 -24.28 7.52
CA PRO A 66 -2.12 -23.25 8.45
C PRO A 66 -0.74 -22.68 8.08
N GLU A 67 0.17 -23.53 7.62
CA GLU A 67 1.52 -23.15 7.21
C GLU A 67 1.52 -22.27 5.93
N SER A 68 0.64 -22.57 4.97
CA SER A 68 0.43 -21.71 3.79
C SER A 68 -0.15 -20.35 4.16
N LYS A 69 -1.09 -20.32 5.11
CA LYS A 69 -1.65 -19.06 5.64
C LYS A 69 -0.58 -18.22 6.31
N GLN A 70 0.21 -18.85 7.18
CA GLN A 70 1.30 -18.20 7.90
C GLN A 70 2.32 -17.58 6.94
N ALA A 71 2.76 -18.34 5.93
CA ALA A 71 3.70 -17.85 4.92
C ALA A 71 3.15 -16.62 4.17
N TYR A 72 1.88 -16.67 3.77
CA TYR A 72 1.22 -15.52 3.14
C TYR A 72 1.16 -14.30 4.08
N CYS A 73 0.76 -14.50 5.34
CA CYS A 73 0.66 -13.42 6.31
C CYS A 73 2.01 -12.79 6.63
N GLU A 74 3.10 -13.54 6.64
CA GLU A 74 4.44 -12.99 6.83
C GLU A 74 4.83 -12.05 5.68
N GLU A 75 4.59 -12.48 4.44
CA GLU A 75 4.84 -11.65 3.26
C GLU A 75 3.93 -10.42 3.21
N ALA A 76 2.62 -10.63 3.37
CA ALA A 76 1.61 -9.59 3.34
C ALA A 76 1.80 -8.57 4.48
N PHE A 77 2.15 -9.03 5.68
CA PHE A 77 2.44 -8.16 6.82
C PHE A 77 3.67 -7.28 6.54
N ALA A 78 4.71 -7.85 5.95
CA ALA A 78 5.88 -7.06 5.59
C ALA A 78 5.51 -5.98 4.56
N ILE A 79 4.67 -6.29 3.57
CA ILE A 79 4.16 -5.31 2.58
C ILE A 79 3.33 -4.23 3.30
N PHE A 80 2.40 -4.65 4.17
CA PHE A 80 1.56 -3.77 4.95
C PHE A 80 2.38 -2.79 5.80
N ARG A 81 3.45 -3.25 6.47
CA ARG A 81 4.39 -2.41 7.26
C ARG A 81 5.18 -1.41 6.42
N GLY A 82 5.40 -1.69 5.14
CA GLY A 82 6.04 -0.77 4.21
C GLY A 82 5.09 0.17 3.48
N SER A 83 3.78 -0.01 3.65
CA SER A 83 2.77 0.75 2.92
C SER A 83 2.51 2.12 3.55
N ALA A 84 2.17 3.11 2.72
CA ALA A 84 1.79 4.45 3.16
C ALA A 84 0.53 4.45 4.05
N ALA A 85 -0.26 3.38 4.04
CA ALA A 85 -1.42 3.21 4.92
C ALA A 85 -1.00 3.24 6.41
N GLN A 86 0.22 2.81 6.75
CA GLN A 86 0.76 2.91 8.13
C GLN A 86 0.86 4.35 8.63
N SER A 87 1.17 5.30 7.73
CA SER A 87 1.51 6.67 8.12
C SER A 87 0.36 7.45 8.75
N TYR A 88 -0.88 6.99 8.58
CA TYR A 88 -2.09 7.67 9.07
C TYR A 88 -2.84 6.87 10.14
N ILE A 89 -2.36 5.68 10.51
CA ILE A 89 -3.06 4.79 11.43
C ILE A 89 -2.53 4.97 12.86
N ILE A 90 -3.34 5.60 13.70
CA ILE A 90 -3.02 5.87 15.12
C ILE A 90 -3.50 4.73 16.05
N SER A 91 -4.24 3.74 15.53
CA SER A 91 -4.75 2.64 16.37
C SER A 91 -3.61 1.75 16.89
N HIS A 92 -3.54 1.61 18.21
CA HIS A 92 -2.55 0.76 18.89
C HIS A 92 -2.55 -0.67 18.36
N ASN A 93 -3.74 -1.24 18.12
CA ASN A 93 -3.92 -2.62 17.68
C ASN A 93 -3.40 -2.88 16.25
N ILE A 94 -3.25 -1.83 15.44
CA ILE A 94 -2.62 -1.93 14.12
C ILE A 94 -1.10 -1.72 14.22
N GLN A 95 -0.67 -0.84 15.12
CA GLN A 95 0.75 -0.60 15.35
C GLN A 95 1.45 -1.82 15.99
N SER A 96 0.74 -2.53 16.88
CA SER A 96 1.19 -3.77 17.53
C SER A 96 0.84 -5.04 16.74
N LEU A 97 0.33 -4.92 15.52
CA LEU A 97 -0.05 -6.06 14.70
C LEU A 97 1.19 -6.91 14.40
N SER A 98 1.01 -8.24 14.44
CA SER A 98 2.01 -9.23 14.04
C SER A 98 1.56 -9.98 12.78
N PRO A 99 2.42 -10.76 12.11
CA PRO A 99 1.99 -11.63 11.01
C PRO A 99 0.84 -12.57 11.40
N GLN A 100 0.94 -13.20 12.58
CA GLN A 100 -0.14 -14.04 13.10
C GLN A 100 -1.43 -13.24 13.32
N GLY A 101 -1.31 -12.05 13.90
CA GLY A 101 -2.46 -11.16 14.08
C GLY A 101 -3.11 -10.76 12.75
N LEU A 102 -2.34 -10.58 11.68
CA LEU A 102 -2.89 -10.35 10.34
C LEU A 102 -3.70 -11.56 9.85
N CYS A 103 -3.18 -12.77 10.03
CA CYS A 103 -3.90 -14.00 9.72
C CYS A 103 -5.23 -14.10 10.47
N ASP A 104 -5.23 -13.79 11.77
CA ASP A 104 -6.44 -13.82 12.59
C ASP A 104 -7.48 -12.79 12.11
N ARG A 105 -7.01 -11.62 11.65
CA ARG A 105 -7.87 -10.57 11.07
C ARG A 105 -8.48 -10.99 9.73
N ILE A 106 -7.71 -11.67 8.89
CA ILE A 106 -8.20 -12.21 7.61
C ILE A 106 -9.20 -13.35 7.86
N ASP A 107 -8.94 -14.22 8.84
CA ASP A 107 -9.91 -15.24 9.28
C ASP A 107 -11.21 -14.59 9.81
N GLN A 108 -11.10 -13.50 10.57
CA GLN A 108 -12.26 -12.73 11.03
C GLN A 108 -13.00 -12.06 9.86
N TYR A 109 -12.28 -11.52 8.88
CA TYR A 109 -12.87 -10.94 7.66
C TYR A 109 -13.74 -11.96 6.92
N TYR A 110 -13.18 -13.14 6.65
CA TYR A 110 -13.89 -14.21 5.94
C TYR A 110 -14.86 -15.04 6.79
N SER A 111 -14.96 -14.77 8.09
CA SER A 111 -16.04 -15.32 8.91
C SER A 111 -17.40 -14.70 8.58
N LEU A 112 -17.39 -13.50 7.99
CA LEU A 112 -18.59 -12.79 7.56
C LEU A 112 -18.93 -13.19 6.12
N GLU A 113 -20.15 -13.69 5.92
CA GLU A 113 -20.61 -14.21 4.61
C GLU A 113 -20.53 -13.17 3.49
N GLU A 114 -20.76 -11.89 3.80
CA GLU A 114 -20.66 -10.78 2.84
C GLU A 114 -19.29 -10.66 2.17
N TYR A 115 -18.23 -11.11 2.84
CA TYR A 115 -16.86 -10.93 2.38
C TYR A 115 -16.25 -12.20 1.78
N ILE A 116 -16.98 -13.32 1.69
CA ILE A 116 -16.41 -14.61 1.27
C ILE A 116 -15.87 -14.59 -0.17
N ASP A 117 -16.48 -13.77 -1.02
CA ASP A 117 -16.13 -13.60 -2.44
C ASP A 117 -15.10 -12.50 -2.67
N ASP A 118 -14.57 -11.87 -1.61
CA ASP A 118 -13.50 -10.89 -1.74
C ASP A 118 -12.14 -11.55 -1.94
N ARG A 119 -11.28 -10.87 -2.71
CA ARG A 119 -9.91 -11.31 -2.94
C ARG A 119 -9.07 -11.18 -1.67
N LEU A 120 -8.19 -12.15 -1.46
CA LEU A 120 -7.30 -12.22 -0.31
C LEU A 120 -6.40 -10.99 -0.17
N GLY A 121 -5.92 -10.43 -1.28
CA GLY A 121 -5.13 -9.20 -1.25
C GLY A 121 -5.91 -7.99 -0.72
N SER A 122 -7.22 -7.91 -1.04
CA SER A 122 -8.10 -6.87 -0.50
C SER A 122 -8.36 -7.10 0.99
N ALA A 123 -8.66 -8.34 1.38
CA ALA A 123 -8.85 -8.69 2.79
C ALA A 123 -7.60 -8.37 3.62
N ALA A 124 -6.40 -8.71 3.15
CA ALA A 124 -5.14 -8.42 3.84
C ALA A 124 -4.87 -6.91 4.01
N ALA A 125 -5.37 -6.08 3.10
CA ALA A 125 -5.24 -4.61 3.19
C ALA A 125 -6.29 -3.99 4.13
N ILE A 126 -7.51 -4.52 4.14
CA ILE A 126 -8.66 -3.89 4.82
C ILE A 126 -8.87 -4.46 6.23
N ALA A 127 -8.73 -5.76 6.43
CA ALA A 127 -9.04 -6.43 7.69
C ALA A 127 -8.31 -5.85 8.92
N PRO A 128 -7.02 -5.46 8.85
CA PRO A 128 -6.36 -4.79 9.97
C PRO A 128 -7.06 -3.51 10.43
N VAL A 129 -7.60 -2.75 9.48
CA VAL A 129 -8.29 -1.48 9.73
C VAL A 129 -9.72 -1.73 10.18
N LEU A 130 -10.43 -2.63 9.50
CA LEU A 130 -11.83 -2.93 9.78
C LEU A 130 -12.04 -3.45 11.21
N PHE A 131 -11.10 -4.28 11.68
CA PHE A 131 -11.16 -4.91 13.00
C PHE A 131 -10.15 -4.31 13.99
N ALA A 132 -9.72 -3.07 13.76
CA ALA A 132 -8.76 -2.39 14.62
C ALA A 132 -9.19 -2.39 16.09
N ASP A 133 -10.49 -2.27 16.36
CA ASP A 133 -11.04 -2.15 17.71
C ASP A 133 -11.49 -3.48 18.33
N THR A 134 -11.44 -4.57 17.56
CA THR A 134 -11.80 -5.90 18.07
C THR A 134 -10.56 -6.60 18.64
N PRO A 135 -10.64 -7.34 19.75
CA PRO A 135 -9.52 -8.19 20.18
C PRO A 135 -9.13 -9.19 19.09
N VAL A 136 -7.83 -9.41 18.90
CA VAL A 136 -7.30 -10.42 17.97
C VAL A 136 -7.81 -11.80 18.36
N GLY A 137 -8.26 -12.59 17.38
CA GLY A 137 -8.80 -13.95 17.59
C GLY A 137 -10.32 -14.01 17.82
N THR A 138 -11.04 -12.89 17.75
CA THR A 138 -12.50 -12.88 17.78
C THR A 138 -13.05 -13.38 16.44
N LYS A 139 -13.88 -14.43 16.43
CA LYS A 139 -14.60 -14.94 15.25
C LYS A 139 -16.09 -14.64 15.39
N TYR A 140 -16.74 -14.26 14.29
CA TYR A 140 -18.18 -13.99 14.23
C TYR A 140 -18.93 -15.09 13.48
#